data_AF-A0A922ZRU0-F1
#
_entry.id   AF-A0A922ZRU0-F1
#
_cell.length_a   1.000
_cell.length_b   1.000
_cell.length_c   1.000
_cell.angle_alpha   90.00
_cell.angle_beta   90.00
_cell.angle_gamma   90.00
#
_symmetry.space_group_name_H-M   'P 1'
#
loop_
_entity.id
_entity.type
_entity.pdbx_description
1 polymer ?
#
loop_
_entity_poly.entity_id
_entity_poly.type
_entity_poly.pdbx_seq_one_letter_code
_entity_poly.pdbx_strand_id
1 'polypeptide(L)'
;MSIVLSTLVIAGCAGPTPVATPAADATPTASAEAAPTPTPEPAPAALITVAATGVTVTDTDGVVLLQLAYSVDPDTALTQLSEALGETPTALVEAGTVCSAETTVSSWGGMHLYDPPGFAAGPGAMFLMTVDGASTTGGIPIVASAGFSVGDAIASVAALGGVSTVDNGGWISVYSDLQVASVDDPEAWGVSSFAQSGAIVQFSAPAYFYYDC
;
A
#
# COMPACT_ATOMS: atom_id res chain seq x y z
N MET A 1 -12.33 18.43 -30.98
CA MET A 1 -13.65 18.40 -31.64
C MET A 1 -14.67 18.78 -30.58
N SER A 2 -15.00 20.07 -30.54
CA SER A 2 -15.76 20.69 -29.45
C SER A 2 -17.26 20.52 -29.69
N ILE A 3 -17.98 19.99 -28.69
CA ILE A 3 -19.44 19.85 -28.71
C ILE A 3 -20.03 20.90 -27.77
N VAL A 4 -21.01 21.62 -28.31
CA VAL A 4 -21.64 22.83 -27.79
C VAL A 4 -23.09 22.53 -27.41
N LEU A 5 -23.53 23.11 -26.28
CA LEU A 5 -24.90 23.46 -25.84
C LEU A 5 -25.99 22.38 -25.74
N SER A 6 -26.70 22.37 -24.61
CA SER A 6 -28.15 22.67 -24.56
C SER A 6 -28.64 22.80 -23.12
N THR A 7 -28.92 24.04 -22.71
CA THR A 7 -29.59 24.39 -21.45
C THR A 7 -31.10 24.42 -21.68
N LEU A 8 -31.85 23.57 -20.99
CA LEU A 8 -33.31 23.52 -21.06
C LEU A 8 -33.91 24.24 -19.84
N VAL A 9 -34.65 25.33 -20.12
CA VAL A 9 -35.44 26.09 -19.14
C VAL A 9 -36.86 25.55 -19.16
N ILE A 10 -37.41 25.16 -18.00
CA ILE A 10 -38.83 24.84 -17.86
C ILE A 10 -39.42 25.72 -16.76
N ALA A 11 -40.37 26.55 -17.17
CA ALA A 11 -41.20 27.43 -16.36
C ALA A 11 -42.54 26.76 -16.02
N GLY A 12 -43.14 27.14 -14.89
CA GLY A 12 -44.52 26.82 -14.49
C GLY A 12 -44.58 26.27 -13.06
N CYS A 13 -45.54 26.59 -12.19
CA CYS A 13 -46.83 27.24 -12.37
C CYS A 13 -47.23 27.86 -11.02
N ALA A 14 -47.71 29.11 -11.02
CA ALA A 14 -48.25 29.77 -9.84
C ALA A 14 -49.69 29.28 -9.58
N GLY A 15 -49.97 28.82 -8.36
CA GLY A 15 -51.30 28.42 -7.88
C GLY A 15 -51.76 29.31 -6.71
N PRO A 16 -53.07 29.52 -6.54
CA PRO A 16 -53.64 30.54 -5.65
C PRO A 16 -53.53 30.20 -4.16
N THR A 17 -53.29 31.25 -3.38
CA THR A 17 -53.08 31.29 -1.93
C THR A 17 -54.37 30.95 -1.15
N PRO A 18 -54.37 29.99 -0.22
CA PRO A 18 -55.45 29.81 0.73
C PRO A 18 -55.34 30.81 1.89
N VAL A 19 -56.48 31.38 2.29
CA VAL A 19 -56.64 32.28 3.44
C VAL A 19 -56.53 31.45 4.74
N ALA A 20 -55.62 31.84 5.63
CA ALA A 20 -55.41 31.19 6.92
C ALA A 20 -56.41 31.70 7.99
N THR A 21 -57.06 30.76 8.66
CA THR A 21 -57.82 30.93 9.90
C THR A 21 -56.86 31.09 11.10
N PRO A 22 -57.15 31.93 12.11
CA PRO A 22 -56.32 32.01 13.32
C PRO A 22 -56.44 30.71 14.12
N ALA A 23 -55.37 29.89 14.13
CA ALA A 23 -55.24 28.74 14.99
C ALA A 23 -54.51 29.13 16.28
N ALA A 24 -55.00 28.59 17.39
CA ALA A 24 -54.60 28.87 18.75
C ALA A 24 -53.09 28.70 19.00
N ASP A 25 -52.57 29.51 19.94
CA ASP A 25 -51.26 29.41 20.56
C ASP A 25 -50.92 27.95 20.90
N ALA A 26 -50.01 27.37 20.12
CA ALA A 26 -49.40 26.08 20.41
C ALA A 26 -48.10 26.33 21.18
N THR A 27 -48.06 25.85 22.42
CA THR A 27 -46.89 25.80 23.29
C THR A 27 -45.68 25.25 22.52
N PRO A 28 -44.49 25.89 22.59
CA PRO A 28 -43.30 25.40 21.89
C PRO A 28 -42.95 24.00 22.42
N THR A 29 -43.19 22.99 21.60
CA THR A 29 -42.68 21.64 21.86
C THR A 29 -41.19 21.70 21.58
N ALA A 30 -40.37 21.48 22.62
CA ALA A 30 -38.93 21.41 22.49
C ALA A 30 -38.58 20.37 21.40
N SER A 31 -38.02 20.86 20.30
CA SER A 31 -37.47 20.01 19.24
C SER A 31 -36.32 19.24 19.87
N ALA A 32 -36.49 17.92 20.05
CA ALA A 32 -35.39 17.06 20.46
C ALA A 32 -34.30 17.15 19.39
N GLU A 33 -33.16 17.73 19.76
CA GLU A 33 -31.96 17.75 18.94
C GLU A 33 -31.59 16.29 18.63
N ALA A 34 -31.50 15.96 17.34
CA ALA A 34 -31.16 14.61 16.92
C ALA A 34 -29.77 14.28 17.50
N ALA A 35 -29.70 13.20 18.29
CA ALA A 35 -28.42 12.73 18.81
C ALA A 35 -27.46 12.49 17.63
N PRO A 36 -26.19 12.90 17.73
CA PRO A 36 -25.22 12.70 16.66
C PRO A 36 -25.18 11.21 16.31
N THR A 37 -25.28 10.89 15.02
CA THR A 37 -25.08 9.52 14.55
C THR A 37 -23.64 9.13 14.87
N PRO A 38 -23.39 8.00 15.54
CA PRO A 38 -22.03 7.54 15.79
C PRO A 38 -21.26 7.44 14.47
N THR A 39 -20.08 8.07 14.42
CA THR A 39 -19.14 7.89 13.32
C THR A 39 -18.70 6.43 13.30
N PRO A 40 -18.78 5.73 12.15
CA PRO A 40 -18.29 4.37 12.06
C PRO A 40 -16.80 4.32 12.41
N GLU A 41 -16.42 3.33 13.22
CA GLU A 41 -15.02 3.04 13.53
C GLU A 41 -14.29 2.60 12.25
N PRO A 42 -13.03 3.02 12.03
CA PRO A 42 -12.25 2.57 10.89
C PRO A 42 -12.11 1.04 10.90
N ALA A 43 -12.26 0.41 9.74
CA ALA A 43 -12.03 -1.03 9.61
C ALA A 43 -10.53 -1.35 9.84
N PRO A 44 -10.21 -2.47 10.52
CA PRO A 44 -8.83 -2.86 10.76
C PRO A 44 -8.17 -3.37 9.48
N ALA A 45 -6.85 -3.19 9.38
CA ALA A 45 -6.05 -3.76 8.30
C ALA A 45 -6.06 -5.30 8.35
N ALA A 46 -6.14 -5.92 7.17
CA ALA A 46 -6.23 -7.37 7.00
C ALA A 46 -5.23 -7.93 5.99
N LEU A 47 -4.66 -7.12 5.10
CA LEU A 47 -3.66 -7.55 4.13
C LEU A 47 -2.75 -6.38 3.73
N ILE A 48 -1.45 -6.66 3.61
CA ILE A 48 -0.47 -5.75 3.01
C ILE A 48 -0.02 -6.35 1.69
N THR A 49 -0.11 -5.56 0.62
CA THR A 49 0.43 -5.90 -0.70
C THR A 49 1.58 -4.98 -1.04
N VAL A 50 2.76 -5.56 -1.26
CA VAL A 50 3.97 -4.86 -1.69
C VAL A 50 4.12 -5.04 -3.20
N ALA A 51 3.99 -3.94 -3.93
CA ALA A 51 4.12 -3.88 -5.38
C ALA A 51 5.39 -3.12 -5.76
N ALA A 52 5.79 -3.17 -7.04
CA ALA A 52 6.93 -2.40 -7.54
C ALA A 52 6.74 -0.89 -7.32
N THR A 53 5.53 -0.36 -7.48
CA THR A 53 5.28 1.09 -7.44
C THR A 53 4.82 1.61 -6.08
N GLY A 54 4.54 0.73 -5.12
CA GLY A 54 4.09 1.14 -3.79
C GLY A 54 3.57 0.01 -2.94
N VAL A 55 3.10 0.37 -1.75
CA VAL A 55 2.50 -0.52 -0.77
C VAL A 55 1.02 -0.20 -0.63
N THR A 56 0.18 -1.23 -0.61
CA THR A 56 -1.27 -1.10 -0.39
C THR A 56 -1.69 -1.88 0.84
N VAL A 57 -2.51 -1.27 1.70
CA VAL A 57 -3.11 -1.91 2.87
C VAL A 57 -4.62 -1.98 2.64
N THR A 58 -5.21 -3.16 2.81
CA THR A 58 -6.66 -3.37 2.67
C THR A 58 -7.26 -3.98 3.92
N ASP A 59 -8.56 -3.74 4.13
CA ASP A 59 -9.36 -4.44 5.15
C ASP A 59 -9.83 -5.83 4.67
N THR A 60 -10.65 -6.49 5.50
CA THR A 60 -11.19 -7.84 5.21
C THR A 60 -12.15 -7.90 4.04
N ASP A 61 -12.76 -6.77 3.68
CA ASP A 61 -13.68 -6.64 2.54
C ASP A 61 -12.93 -6.23 1.25
N GLY A 62 -11.61 -6.05 1.34
CA GLY A 62 -10.74 -5.63 0.24
C GLY A 62 -10.78 -4.13 -0.04
N VAL A 63 -11.34 -3.33 0.88
CA VAL A 63 -11.33 -1.86 0.77
C VAL A 63 -9.92 -1.36 1.08
N VAL A 64 -9.41 -0.47 0.22
CA VAL A 64 -8.10 0.15 0.40
C VAL A 64 -8.14 1.15 1.56
N LEU A 65 -7.36 0.88 2.60
CA LEU A 65 -7.16 1.77 3.75
C LEU A 65 -5.99 2.74 3.49
N LEU A 66 -4.95 2.26 2.84
CA LEU A 66 -3.77 3.04 2.48
C LEU A 66 -3.23 2.61 1.12
N GLN A 67 -2.84 3.58 0.31
CA GLN A 67 -2.02 3.39 -0.87
C GLN A 67 -0.82 4.35 -0.80
N LEU A 68 0.38 3.79 -0.70
CA LEU A 68 1.60 4.52 -0.41
C LEU A 68 2.61 4.34 -1.55
N ALA A 69 3.02 5.43 -2.19
CA ALA A 69 4.06 5.39 -3.22
C ALA A 69 5.45 5.51 -2.58
N TYR A 70 6.46 4.89 -3.20
CA TYR A 70 7.85 4.95 -2.73
C TYR A 70 8.51 6.33 -2.84
N SER A 71 7.90 7.26 -3.57
CA SER A 71 8.36 8.66 -3.68
C SER A 71 7.88 9.56 -2.54
N VAL A 72 7.09 9.01 -1.60
CA VAL A 72 6.64 9.75 -0.41
C VAL A 72 7.82 9.88 0.55
N ASP A 73 7.90 11.03 1.20
CA ASP A 73 8.85 11.29 2.28
C ASP A 73 8.82 10.17 3.36
N PRO A 74 9.98 9.63 3.79
CA PRO A 74 10.02 8.46 4.68
C PRO A 74 9.31 8.66 6.03
N ASP A 75 9.42 9.83 6.66
CA ASP A 75 8.74 10.11 7.93
C ASP A 75 7.21 10.13 7.75
N THR A 76 6.75 10.70 6.64
CA THR A 76 5.34 10.69 6.25
C THR A 76 4.85 9.26 5.96
N ALA A 77 5.62 8.48 5.23
CA ALA A 77 5.34 7.07 4.93
C ALA A 77 5.26 6.21 6.20
N LEU A 78 6.22 6.37 7.11
CA LEU A 78 6.27 5.70 8.40
C LEU A 78 5.02 5.99 9.25
N THR A 79 4.62 7.26 9.31
CA THR A 79 3.43 7.70 10.04
C THR A 79 2.17 7.06 9.45
N GLN A 80 1.97 7.17 8.13
CA GLN A 80 0.80 6.63 7.45
C GLN A 80 0.70 5.11 7.57
N LEU A 81 1.81 4.38 7.43
CA LEU A 81 1.83 2.93 7.64
C LEU A 81 1.47 2.57 9.07
N SER A 82 2.06 3.23 10.06
CA SER A 82 1.79 2.95 11.48
C SER A 82 0.31 3.18 11.82
N GLU A 83 -0.28 4.27 11.31
CA GLU A 83 -1.71 4.56 11.48
C GLU A 83 -2.60 3.53 10.79
N ALA A 84 -2.31 3.17 9.53
CA ALA A 84 -3.11 2.22 8.77
C ALA A 84 -3.06 0.79 9.36
N LEU A 85 -1.90 0.39 9.90
CA LEU A 85 -1.72 -0.92 10.52
C LEU A 85 -2.22 -0.96 11.97
N GLY A 86 -2.34 0.19 12.64
CA GLY A 86 -2.57 0.24 14.08
C GLY A 86 -1.41 -0.35 14.90
N GLU A 87 -0.20 -0.33 14.34
CA GLU A 87 1.01 -0.93 14.91
C GLU A 87 2.14 0.10 15.01
N THR A 88 2.84 0.11 16.15
CA THR A 88 4.04 0.93 16.33
C THR A 88 5.27 0.18 15.85
N PRO A 89 6.06 0.71 14.90
CA PRO A 89 7.27 0.06 14.44
C PRO A 89 8.36 0.11 15.51
N THR A 90 9.25 -0.86 15.45
CA THR A 90 10.57 -0.77 16.10
C THR A 90 11.56 -0.11 15.14
N ALA A 91 12.56 0.60 15.66
CA ALA A 91 13.57 1.25 14.84
C ALA A 91 14.97 0.75 15.20
N LEU A 92 15.78 0.46 14.18
CA LEU A 92 17.19 0.13 14.30
C LEU A 92 17.99 1.02 13.36
N VAL A 93 19.12 1.56 13.83
CA VAL A 93 20.08 2.23 12.96
C VAL A 93 21.15 1.22 12.57
N GLU A 94 21.25 0.93 11.29
CA GLU A 94 22.31 0.13 10.69
C GLU A 94 23.46 1.04 10.27
N ALA A 95 24.66 0.76 10.79
CA ALA A 95 25.85 1.52 10.44
C ALA A 95 26.17 1.39 8.95
N GLY A 96 26.59 2.51 8.35
CA GLY A 96 27.02 2.53 6.95
C GLY A 96 28.20 1.59 6.69
N THR A 97 28.27 1.07 5.48
CA THR A 97 29.36 0.24 4.99
C THR A 97 30.12 0.96 3.86
N VAL A 98 31.06 0.28 3.21
CA VAL A 98 31.68 0.83 1.99
C VAL A 98 30.68 0.96 0.83
N CYS A 99 29.58 0.21 0.88
CA CYS A 99 28.58 0.13 -0.18
C CYS A 99 27.29 0.89 0.13
N SER A 100 27.08 1.29 1.39
CA SER A 100 25.82 1.85 1.86
C SER A 100 26.04 2.97 2.88
N ALA A 101 25.19 3.99 2.82
CA ALA A 101 25.10 4.96 3.89
C ALA A 101 24.53 4.31 5.16
N GLU A 102 24.69 4.99 6.30
CA GLU A 102 23.92 4.67 7.50
C GLU A 102 22.43 4.69 7.17
N THR A 103 21.69 3.69 7.64
CA THR A 103 20.28 3.47 7.30
C THR A 103 19.46 3.25 8.55
N THR A 104 18.31 3.90 8.64
CA THR A 104 17.30 3.62 9.66
C THR A 104 16.34 2.59 9.10
N VAL A 105 16.15 1.50 9.85
CA VAL A 105 15.23 0.42 9.53
C VAL A 105 14.06 0.47 10.50
N SER A 106 12.87 0.76 9.99
CA SER A 106 11.62 0.74 10.76
C SER A 106 10.87 -0.56 10.48
N SER A 107 10.61 -1.35 11.52
CA SER A 107 10.11 -2.72 11.41
C SER A 107 8.76 -2.91 12.09
N TRP A 108 7.81 -3.52 11.38
CA TRP A 108 6.55 -4.02 11.90
C TRP A 108 6.56 -5.54 12.02
N GLY A 109 7.70 -6.18 12.35
CA GLY A 109 7.84 -7.63 12.34
C GLY A 109 8.46 -8.09 11.03
N GLY A 110 7.74 -8.87 10.21
CA GLY A 110 8.27 -9.36 8.93
C GLY A 110 8.40 -8.32 7.81
N MET A 111 8.04 -7.06 8.06
CA MET A 111 8.07 -5.95 7.10
C MET A 111 8.93 -4.80 7.61
N HIS A 112 9.79 -4.25 6.74
CA HIS A 112 10.83 -3.29 7.08
C HIS A 112 10.93 -2.16 6.05
N LEU A 113 10.85 -0.93 6.52
CA LEU A 113 11.12 0.28 5.73
C LEU A 113 12.57 0.71 5.97
N TYR A 114 13.35 0.83 4.90
CA TYR A 114 14.73 1.30 4.91
C TYR A 114 14.80 2.75 4.42
N ASP A 115 15.39 3.64 5.22
CA ASP A 115 15.64 5.05 4.90
C ASP A 115 17.08 5.48 5.29
N PRO A 116 17.93 5.89 4.33
CA PRO A 116 17.68 5.96 2.89
C PRO A 116 17.46 4.55 2.27
N PRO A 117 16.92 4.45 1.04
CA PRO A 117 16.40 3.20 0.46
C PRO A 117 17.48 2.17 0.07
N GLY A 118 18.73 2.36 0.47
CA GLY A 118 19.87 1.57 0.00
C GLY A 118 20.16 1.80 -1.49
N PHE A 119 21.25 1.19 -1.96
CA PHE A 119 21.77 1.37 -3.32
C PHE A 119 20.98 0.57 -4.38
N ALA A 120 20.24 -0.47 -3.97
CA ALA A 120 19.43 -1.31 -4.84
C ALA A 120 18.07 -0.71 -5.20
N ALA A 121 17.72 0.44 -4.62
CA ALA A 121 16.40 1.05 -4.76
C ALA A 121 16.07 1.41 -6.21
N GLY A 122 14.85 1.12 -6.64
CA GLY A 122 14.34 1.54 -7.94
C GLY A 122 14.30 3.06 -8.11
N PRO A 123 14.04 3.54 -9.35
CA PRO A 123 14.16 4.95 -9.70
C PRO A 123 13.20 5.83 -8.90
N GLY A 124 13.73 6.91 -8.31
CA GLY A 124 12.94 7.93 -7.60
C GLY A 124 12.37 7.50 -6.25
N ALA A 125 12.76 6.33 -5.74
CA ALA A 125 12.37 5.88 -4.41
C ALA A 125 13.04 6.71 -3.31
N MET A 126 12.26 7.10 -2.31
CA MET A 126 12.73 7.74 -1.08
C MET A 126 12.94 6.74 0.05
N PHE A 127 12.30 5.57 -0.01
CA PHE A 127 12.48 4.44 0.91
C PHE A 127 12.34 3.11 0.15
N LEU A 128 12.91 2.04 0.71
CA LEU A 128 12.79 0.67 0.21
C LEU A 128 11.98 -0.14 1.22
N MET A 129 11.05 -0.97 0.72
CA MET A 129 10.36 -1.95 1.55
C MET A 129 11.01 -3.32 1.36
N THR A 130 11.31 -3.99 2.46
CA THR A 130 11.83 -5.35 2.49
C THR A 130 10.97 -6.18 3.42
N VAL A 131 10.68 -7.41 3.01
CA VAL A 131 9.84 -8.36 3.73
C VAL A 131 10.60 -9.66 3.90
N ASP A 132 10.83 -10.07 5.14
CA ASP A 132 11.54 -11.31 5.53
C ASP A 132 10.70 -12.21 6.45
N GLY A 133 9.45 -11.84 6.69
CA GLY A 133 8.45 -12.65 7.38
C GLY A 133 7.08 -12.53 6.72
N ALA A 134 6.25 -13.56 6.86
CA ALA A 134 4.96 -13.65 6.18
C ALA A 134 3.87 -12.70 6.76
N SER A 135 4.15 -12.07 7.91
CA SER A 135 3.20 -11.22 8.62
C SER A 135 3.87 -10.15 9.46
N THR A 136 3.11 -9.11 9.81
CA THR A 136 3.51 -8.11 10.81
C THR A 136 3.51 -8.70 12.23
N THR A 137 3.92 -7.88 13.22
CA THR A 137 3.86 -8.22 14.65
C THR A 137 2.41 -8.42 15.11
N GLY A 138 1.49 -7.61 14.59
CA GLY A 138 0.04 -7.76 14.79
C GLY A 138 -0.59 -8.94 14.04
N GLY A 139 0.19 -9.64 13.20
CA GLY A 139 -0.28 -10.80 12.44
C GLY A 139 -0.97 -10.46 11.13
N ILE A 140 -0.82 -9.24 10.60
CA ILE A 140 -1.35 -8.85 9.30
C ILE A 140 -0.51 -9.55 8.22
N PRO A 141 -1.11 -10.40 7.36
CA PRO A 141 -0.39 -11.06 6.26
C PRO A 141 0.23 -10.06 5.29
N ILE A 142 1.43 -10.39 4.80
CA ILE A 142 2.16 -9.59 3.82
C ILE A 142 2.40 -10.43 2.56
N VAL A 143 2.06 -9.89 1.40
CA VAL A 143 2.25 -10.54 0.11
C VAL A 143 2.90 -9.60 -0.89
N ALA A 144 3.65 -10.14 -1.83
CA ALA A 144 4.02 -9.43 -3.05
C ALA A 144 2.79 -9.24 -3.96
N SER A 145 2.83 -8.26 -4.86
CA SER A 145 1.73 -7.99 -5.82
C SER A 145 1.40 -9.17 -6.75
N ALA A 146 2.34 -10.09 -6.96
CA ALA A 146 2.11 -11.34 -7.68
C ALA A 146 1.36 -12.41 -6.85
N GLY A 147 1.15 -12.19 -5.56
CA GLY A 147 0.34 -13.04 -4.68
C GLY A 147 1.11 -14.11 -3.89
N PHE A 148 2.44 -14.04 -3.81
CA PHE A 148 3.25 -14.92 -2.97
C PHE A 148 3.71 -14.21 -1.67
N SER A 149 4.09 -14.98 -0.67
CA SER A 149 4.63 -14.51 0.61
C SER A 149 5.96 -15.20 0.95
N VAL A 150 6.61 -14.73 2.02
CA VAL A 150 7.76 -15.41 2.61
C VAL A 150 7.32 -16.77 3.15
N GLY A 151 8.12 -17.81 2.87
CA GLY A 151 7.85 -19.21 3.21
C GLY A 151 7.16 -19.99 2.08
N ASP A 152 6.64 -19.33 1.05
CA ASP A 152 6.04 -20.03 -0.09
C ASP A 152 7.08 -20.85 -0.86
N ALA A 153 6.68 -22.05 -1.29
CA ALA A 153 7.54 -22.92 -2.07
C ALA A 153 7.83 -22.32 -3.46
N ILE A 154 9.09 -22.31 -3.87
CA ILE A 154 9.53 -21.73 -5.14
C ILE A 154 8.80 -22.33 -6.35
N ALA A 155 8.49 -23.63 -6.30
CA ALA A 155 7.75 -24.32 -7.36
C ALA A 155 6.33 -23.76 -7.54
N SER A 156 5.67 -23.36 -6.45
CA SER A 156 4.35 -22.74 -6.50
C SER A 156 4.44 -21.30 -7.01
N VAL A 157 5.44 -20.55 -6.54
CA VAL A 157 5.65 -19.15 -6.96
C VAL A 157 6.02 -19.06 -8.44
N ALA A 158 6.88 -19.95 -8.93
CA ALA A 158 7.26 -20.02 -10.35
C ALA A 158 6.11 -20.36 -11.30
N ALA A 159 5.00 -20.91 -10.78
CA ALA A 159 3.80 -21.20 -11.56
C ALA A 159 2.84 -20.00 -11.65
N LEU A 160 3.10 -18.90 -10.93
CA LEU A 160 2.32 -17.67 -11.00
C LEU A 160 2.59 -16.91 -12.30
N GLY A 161 1.57 -16.25 -12.84
CA GLY A 161 1.73 -15.39 -14.02
C GLY A 161 2.55 -14.14 -13.70
N GLY A 162 3.42 -13.72 -14.63
CA GLY A 162 4.23 -12.52 -14.46
C GLY A 162 5.42 -12.68 -13.50
N VAL A 163 5.73 -13.92 -13.09
CA VAL A 163 6.91 -14.26 -12.30
C VAL A 163 8.01 -14.81 -13.21
N SER A 164 9.25 -14.37 -12.98
CA SER A 164 10.46 -14.91 -13.60
C SER A 164 11.41 -15.41 -12.52
N THR A 165 12.08 -16.55 -12.74
CA THR A 165 13.03 -17.12 -11.79
C THR A 165 14.41 -17.28 -12.43
N VAL A 166 15.46 -16.92 -11.70
CA VAL A 166 16.86 -17.07 -12.14
C VAL A 166 17.63 -17.87 -11.08
N ASP A 167 18.25 -18.98 -11.49
CA ASP A 167 19.12 -19.79 -10.63
C ASP A 167 20.54 -19.21 -10.63
N ASN A 168 21.02 -18.80 -9.46
CA ASN A 168 22.34 -18.20 -9.27
C ASN A 168 23.36 -19.19 -8.66
N GLY A 169 23.09 -20.50 -8.69
CA GLY A 169 24.03 -21.53 -8.24
C GLY A 169 24.14 -21.70 -6.72
N GLY A 170 23.17 -21.16 -5.97
CA GLY A 170 23.12 -21.27 -4.49
C GLY A 170 21.84 -20.68 -3.88
N TRP A 171 21.21 -19.74 -4.59
CA TRP A 171 19.88 -19.22 -4.33
C TRP A 171 19.16 -19.02 -5.67
N ILE A 172 17.83 -18.88 -5.60
CA ILE A 172 17.01 -18.55 -6.76
C ILE A 172 16.50 -17.13 -6.57
N SER A 173 16.78 -16.24 -7.53
CA SER A 173 16.13 -14.94 -7.58
C SER A 173 14.74 -15.10 -8.21
N VAL A 174 13.76 -14.41 -7.67
CA VAL A 174 12.39 -14.36 -8.19
C VAL A 174 12.04 -12.91 -8.45
N TYR A 175 11.65 -12.62 -9.68
CA TYR A 175 11.28 -11.28 -10.11
C TYR A 175 9.79 -11.26 -10.47
N SER A 176 9.10 -10.22 -10.04
CA SER A 176 7.70 -9.99 -10.41
C SER A 176 7.41 -8.50 -10.49
N ASP A 177 6.26 -8.16 -11.08
CA ASP A 177 5.83 -6.75 -11.22
C ASP A 177 6.89 -5.88 -11.92
N LEU A 178 7.43 -6.43 -13.02
CA LEU A 178 8.49 -5.80 -13.80
C LEU A 178 8.02 -4.46 -14.36
N GLN A 179 8.86 -3.44 -14.22
CA GLN A 179 8.61 -2.10 -14.75
C GLN A 179 9.34 -1.83 -16.07
N VAL A 180 9.85 -2.90 -16.68
CA VAL A 180 10.51 -2.94 -17.98
C VAL A 180 10.04 -4.16 -18.77
N ALA A 181 10.45 -4.25 -20.05
CA ALA A 181 10.01 -5.33 -20.92
C ALA A 181 10.66 -6.70 -20.65
N SER A 182 11.82 -6.75 -20.00
CA SER A 182 12.58 -7.98 -19.77
C SER A 182 13.33 -7.96 -18.44
N VAL A 183 13.47 -9.13 -17.80
CA VAL A 183 14.37 -9.29 -16.63
C VAL A 183 15.82 -9.05 -16.99
N ASP A 184 16.22 -9.25 -18.25
CA ASP A 184 17.62 -9.11 -18.72
C ASP A 184 18.02 -7.65 -19.00
N ASP A 185 17.10 -6.70 -18.85
CA ASP A 185 17.41 -5.29 -19.02
C ASP A 185 18.27 -4.81 -17.82
N PRO A 186 19.43 -4.15 -18.03
CA PRO A 186 20.23 -3.63 -16.93
C PRO A 186 19.49 -2.58 -16.09
N GLU A 187 18.45 -1.93 -16.63
CA GLU A 187 17.59 -1.01 -15.90
C GLU A 187 16.34 -1.70 -15.34
N ALA A 188 16.27 -3.04 -15.37
CA ALA A 188 15.13 -3.77 -14.84
C ALA A 188 14.97 -3.58 -13.34
N TRP A 189 13.75 -3.21 -12.94
CA TRP A 189 13.35 -3.10 -11.56
C TRP A 189 11.91 -3.55 -11.35
N GLY A 190 11.58 -3.88 -10.10
CA GLY A 190 10.26 -4.38 -9.72
C GLY A 190 10.27 -4.90 -8.28
N VAL A 191 9.55 -6.00 -8.06
CA VAL A 191 9.67 -6.80 -6.83
C VAL A 191 10.77 -7.84 -7.06
N SER A 192 11.82 -7.78 -6.24
CA SER A 192 12.95 -8.72 -6.26
C SER A 192 12.92 -9.59 -5.01
N SER A 193 12.95 -10.90 -5.17
CA SER A 193 12.90 -11.86 -4.07
C SER A 193 14.03 -12.86 -4.14
N PHE A 194 14.37 -13.44 -3.01
CA PHE A 194 15.34 -14.52 -2.90
C PHE A 194 14.67 -15.75 -2.31
N ALA A 195 14.96 -16.90 -2.91
CA ALA A 195 14.56 -18.20 -2.39
C ALA A 195 15.81 -19.01 -2.01
N GLN A 196 15.75 -19.65 -0.85
CA GLN A 196 16.77 -20.55 -0.35
C GLN A 196 16.09 -21.82 0.17
N SER A 197 16.74 -22.96 0.02
CA SER A 197 16.18 -24.26 0.45
C SER A 197 14.78 -24.56 -0.11
N GLY A 198 14.44 -24.01 -1.29
CA GLY A 198 13.17 -24.24 -1.97
C GLY A 198 12.00 -23.35 -1.54
N ALA A 199 12.22 -22.34 -0.69
CA ALA A 199 11.18 -21.40 -0.27
C ALA A 199 11.64 -19.94 -0.38
N ILE A 200 10.69 -19.02 -0.60
CA ILE A 200 10.94 -17.57 -0.52
C ILE A 200 11.40 -17.25 0.91
N VAL A 201 12.54 -16.58 1.05
CA VAL A 201 13.06 -16.13 2.37
C VAL A 201 12.94 -14.63 2.55
N GLN A 202 12.89 -13.87 1.45
CA GLN A 202 12.79 -12.42 1.47
C GLN A 202 12.31 -11.89 0.13
N PHE A 203 11.63 -10.75 0.13
CA PHE A 203 11.43 -9.92 -1.06
C PHE A 203 11.47 -8.43 -0.75
N SER A 204 11.82 -7.62 -1.75
CA SER A 204 11.96 -6.17 -1.62
C SER A 204 11.39 -5.45 -2.84
N ALA A 205 10.88 -4.23 -2.62
CA ALA A 205 10.45 -3.31 -3.67
C ALA A 205 10.55 -1.85 -3.21
N PRO A 206 10.83 -0.91 -4.13
CA PRO A 206 11.21 -1.13 -5.52
C PRO A 206 12.70 -1.50 -5.58
N ALA A 207 13.06 -2.56 -6.27
CA ALA A 207 14.46 -3.00 -6.36
C ALA A 207 14.89 -3.18 -7.80
N TYR A 208 16.07 -2.66 -8.17
CA TYR A 208 16.77 -3.07 -9.39
C TYR A 208 17.15 -4.55 -9.31
N PHE A 209 17.17 -5.25 -10.43
CA PHE A 209 17.52 -6.68 -10.45
C PHE A 209 19.02 -6.93 -10.63
N TYR A 210 19.70 -5.99 -11.28
CA TYR A 210 21.14 -6.00 -11.46
C TYR A 210 21.74 -4.80 -10.78
N TYR A 211 22.55 -5.07 -9.77
CA TYR A 211 23.36 -4.07 -9.11
C TYR A 211 24.59 -4.76 -8.54
N ASP A 212 25.72 -4.08 -8.63
CA ASP A 212 26.94 -4.44 -7.93
C ASP A 212 27.29 -3.29 -6.98
N CYS A 213 27.64 -3.64 -5.76
CA CYS A 213 28.24 -2.72 -4.80
C CYS A 213 29.67 -2.35 -5.19
#